data_AF-A0A7V6PZ65-F1
#
_entry.id   AF-A0A7V6PZ65-F1
#
_cell.length_a   1.000
_cell.length_b   1.000
_cell.length_c   1.000
_cell.angle_alpha   90.00
_cell.angle_beta   90.00
_cell.angle_gamma   90.00
#
_symmetry.space_group_name_H-M   'P 1'
#
loop_
_entity.id
_entity.type
_entity.pdbx_description
1 polymer ?
#
loop_
_entity_poly.entity_id
_entity_poly.type
_entity_poly.pdbx_seq_one_letter_code
_entity_poly.pdbx_strand_id
1 'polypeptide(L)'
;MKNKVILFLAIILSISVIISCAGCVQQSTKSAEEENEKNQEQAPSTSSKKSLKEILADPNFTYPLVYPEGTEEITLNYFWREAPSGKASWNETKFAENLQKATGIKVNFTHLPKGQETEYVNILIASGDLPDIMWYTWLDYPGGITAAIEQNLIIKLTDLVPT
;
A
#
# COMPACT_ATOMS: atom_id res chain seq x y z
N MET A 1 -47.29 23.75 -15.19
CA MET A 1 -46.49 23.50 -13.96
C MET A 1 -44.99 23.45 -14.24
N LYS A 2 -44.51 22.87 -15.34
CA LYS A 2 -43.07 22.80 -15.68
C LYS A 2 -42.37 24.18 -15.81
N ASN A 3 -43.09 25.19 -16.28
CA ASN A 3 -42.56 26.55 -16.52
C ASN A 3 -42.43 27.37 -15.22
N LYS A 4 -43.21 27.03 -14.18
CA LYS A 4 -43.10 27.64 -12.84
C LYS A 4 -42.00 26.98 -11.99
N VAL A 5 -41.72 25.69 -12.24
CA VAL A 5 -40.61 24.95 -11.59
C VAL A 5 -39.24 25.41 -12.12
N ILE A 6 -39.12 25.68 -13.43
CA ILE A 6 -37.89 26.22 -14.02
C ILE A 6 -37.60 27.65 -13.51
N LEU A 7 -38.64 28.47 -13.30
CA LEU A 7 -38.48 29.82 -12.75
C LEU A 7 -38.04 29.81 -11.28
N PHE A 8 -38.53 28.86 -10.47
CA PHE A 8 -38.11 28.70 -9.07
C PHE A 8 -36.71 28.12 -8.91
N LEU A 9 -36.27 27.22 -9.80
CA LEU A 9 -34.90 26.66 -9.77
C LEU A 9 -33.82 27.67 -10.14
N ALA A 10 -34.13 28.66 -10.99
CA ALA A 10 -33.20 29.70 -11.41
C ALA A 10 -32.97 30.79 -10.33
N ILE A 11 -33.95 31.02 -9.45
CA ILE A 11 -33.85 31.98 -8.34
C ILE A 11 -33.03 31.39 -7.17
N ILE A 12 -33.06 30.07 -6.98
CA ILE A 12 -32.29 29.38 -5.93
C ILE A 12 -30.80 29.27 -6.29
N LEU A 13 -30.45 29.26 -7.58
CA LEU A 13 -29.06 29.16 -8.03
C LEU A 13 -28.28 30.49 -8.06
N SER A 14 -28.96 31.63 -7.90
CA SER A 14 -28.36 32.97 -7.97
C SER A 14 -28.13 33.65 -6.60
N ILE A 15 -28.56 33.02 -5.50
CA ILE A 15 -28.42 33.55 -4.13
C ILE A 15 -27.20 32.99 -3.38
N SER A 16 -26.49 31.98 -3.90
CA SER A 16 -25.35 31.35 -3.21
C SER A 16 -23.95 31.89 -3.58
N VAL A 17 -23.85 33.00 -4.31
CA VAL A 17 -22.54 33.52 -4.80
C VAL A 17 -22.21 34.92 -4.25
N ILE A 18 -22.72 35.28 -3.07
CA ILE A 18 -22.23 36.45 -2.33
C ILE A 18 -22.22 36.10 -0.82
N ILE A 19 -21.15 36.48 -0.12
CA ILE A 19 -20.75 36.19 1.28
C ILE A 19 -19.75 34.99 1.30
N SER A 20 -18.44 35.16 1.47
CA SER A 20 -17.76 36.09 2.37
C SER A 20 -16.30 36.32 1.96
N CYS A 21 -15.91 37.58 1.84
CA CYS A 21 -14.55 38.07 2.04
C CYS A 21 -14.62 39.21 3.06
N ALA A 22 -13.62 39.25 3.93
CA ALA A 22 -13.24 40.28 4.91
C ALA A 22 -13.77 40.15 6.36
N GLY A 23 -12.82 40.01 7.31
CA GLY A 23 -12.95 40.53 8.68
C GLY A 23 -12.33 39.68 9.80
N CYS A 24 -11.18 40.13 10.34
CA CYS A 24 -10.42 39.59 11.47
C CYS A 24 -11.15 39.63 12.85
N VAL A 25 -10.65 38.88 13.86
CA VAL A 25 -10.33 39.31 15.26
C VAL A 25 -10.36 38.14 16.30
N GLN A 26 -9.20 37.92 16.95
CA GLN A 26 -8.85 37.63 18.37
C GLN A 26 -9.81 36.86 19.33
N GLN A 27 -9.38 35.63 19.70
CA GLN A 27 -9.11 35.03 21.05
C GLN A 27 -10.16 34.95 22.20
N SER A 28 -10.15 33.76 22.83
CA SER A 28 -10.61 33.32 24.19
C SER A 28 -11.88 32.45 24.18
N THR A 29 -12.06 31.29 24.84
CA THR A 29 -11.36 30.64 25.99
C THR A 29 -11.90 29.19 26.20
N LYS A 30 -10.98 28.24 26.43
CA LYS A 30 -10.86 27.21 27.51
C LYS A 30 -12.02 26.26 27.95
N SER A 31 -11.68 24.94 27.97
CA SER A 31 -11.92 23.84 28.98
C SER A 31 -12.34 22.54 28.26
N ALA A 32 -11.55 21.44 28.20
CA ALA A 32 -11.24 20.41 29.24
C ALA A 32 -12.52 19.85 29.90
N GLU A 33 -12.81 18.55 30.02
CA GLU A 33 -12.16 17.22 29.94
C GLU A 33 -13.36 16.21 29.93
N GLU A 34 -13.35 14.96 29.42
CA GLU A 34 -12.86 13.74 30.09
C GLU A 34 -13.18 12.49 29.22
N GLU A 35 -12.20 11.57 29.20
CA GLU A 35 -12.21 10.10 29.17
C GLU A 35 -13.30 9.26 28.46
N ASN A 36 -12.87 8.29 27.63
CA ASN A 36 -13.01 6.87 27.99
C ASN A 36 -12.03 5.95 27.24
N GLU A 37 -11.68 4.90 27.96
CA GLU A 37 -10.68 3.85 27.90
C GLU A 37 -10.82 2.79 26.78
N LYS A 38 -9.66 2.16 26.50
CA LYS A 38 -9.43 0.74 26.15
C LYS A 38 -10.26 0.07 25.04
N ASN A 39 -9.56 -0.44 24.03
CA ASN A 39 -9.00 -1.79 24.18
C ASN A 39 -7.91 -2.08 23.14
N GLN A 40 -6.74 -2.45 23.67
CA GLN A 40 -5.81 -3.33 22.98
C GLN A 40 -6.48 -4.70 22.83
N GLU A 41 -6.42 -5.28 21.64
CA GLU A 41 -6.47 -6.72 21.52
C GLU A 41 -5.28 -7.17 20.65
N GLN A 42 -4.35 -7.82 21.33
CA GLN A 42 -3.17 -8.43 20.77
C GLN A 42 -3.51 -9.88 20.38
N ALA A 43 -3.40 -10.17 19.09
CA ALA A 43 -2.94 -11.39 18.40
C ALA A 43 -3.39 -12.79 18.87
N PRO A 44 -3.47 -13.72 17.90
CA PRO A 44 -2.82 -15.01 18.07
C PRO A 44 -1.44 -14.98 17.39
N SER A 45 -0.42 -14.84 18.23
CA SER A 45 0.97 -15.16 17.93
C SER A 45 1.13 -16.66 17.69
N THR A 46 1.82 -17.06 16.63
CA THR A 46 2.97 -18.00 16.68
C THR A 46 3.69 -17.97 15.33
N SER A 47 4.72 -17.14 15.21
CA SER A 47 5.84 -17.40 14.30
C SER A 47 7.06 -16.64 14.82
N SER A 48 8.18 -17.35 14.94
CA SER A 48 9.40 -16.98 15.66
C SER A 48 9.85 -15.53 15.46
N LYS A 49 10.00 -14.78 16.56
CA LYS A 49 10.75 -13.51 16.61
C LYS A 49 12.25 -13.76 16.47
N LYS A 50 12.68 -14.30 15.32
CA LYS A 50 14.08 -14.24 14.91
C LYS A 50 14.24 -12.95 14.13
N SER A 51 15.17 -12.09 14.52
CA SER A 51 15.44 -10.86 13.77
C SER A 51 15.94 -11.22 12.37
N LEU A 52 15.62 -10.40 11.37
CA LEU A 52 15.98 -10.72 9.98
C LEU A 52 17.49 -10.87 9.78
N LYS A 53 18.31 -10.14 10.55
CA LYS A 53 19.78 -10.32 10.57
C LYS A 53 20.20 -11.72 11.02
N GLU A 54 19.51 -12.28 12.00
CA GLU A 54 19.77 -13.66 12.46
C GLU A 54 19.28 -14.70 11.46
N ILE A 55 18.22 -14.41 10.71
CA ILE A 55 17.74 -15.29 9.62
C ILE A 55 18.78 -15.33 8.49
N LEU A 56 19.28 -14.18 8.06
CA LEU A 56 20.25 -14.07 6.97
C LEU A 56 21.65 -14.61 7.35
N ALA A 57 21.99 -14.61 8.64
CA ALA A 57 23.21 -15.21 9.16
C ALA A 57 23.07 -16.71 9.46
N ASP A 58 21.89 -17.31 9.26
CA ASP A 58 21.68 -18.73 9.54
C ASP A 58 22.39 -19.59 8.49
N PRO A 59 23.37 -20.42 8.87
CA PRO A 59 24.03 -21.32 7.93
C PRO A 59 23.08 -22.38 7.34
N ASN A 60 21.89 -22.57 7.92
CA ASN A 60 20.85 -23.45 7.41
C ASN A 60 19.86 -22.74 6.47
N PHE A 61 20.03 -21.43 6.22
CA PHE A 61 19.25 -20.74 5.19
C PHE A 61 19.63 -21.29 3.81
N THR A 62 18.73 -22.06 3.22
CA THR A 62 18.94 -22.75 1.95
C THR A 62 17.73 -22.60 1.05
N TYR A 63 17.95 -22.79 -0.24
CA TYR A 63 16.91 -22.84 -1.26
C TYR A 63 16.76 -24.27 -1.82
N PRO A 64 15.54 -24.72 -2.16
CA PRO A 64 14.26 -24.05 -1.89
C PRO A 64 14.00 -23.91 -0.38
N LEU A 65 13.22 -22.90 0.00
CA LEU A 65 12.92 -22.62 1.40
C LEU A 65 12.20 -23.80 2.04
N VAL A 66 12.65 -24.20 3.23
CA VAL A 66 11.96 -25.16 4.09
C VAL A 66 11.04 -24.38 5.02
N TYR A 67 9.75 -24.65 4.95
CA TYR A 67 8.76 -23.95 5.74
C TYR A 67 8.69 -24.47 7.19
N PRO A 68 8.32 -23.62 8.15
CA PRO A 68 8.01 -24.06 9.50
C PRO A 68 6.93 -25.14 9.52
N GLU A 69 6.96 -26.00 10.53
CA GLU A 69 5.95 -27.04 10.72
C GLU A 69 4.53 -26.43 10.74
N GLY A 70 3.62 -27.00 9.95
CA GLY A 70 2.26 -26.50 9.77
C GLY A 70 2.09 -25.44 8.66
N THR A 71 3.17 -25.04 7.96
CA THR A 71 3.09 -24.20 6.75
C THR A 71 3.35 -25.04 5.52
N GLU A 72 2.33 -25.28 4.71
CA GLU A 72 2.45 -26.07 3.48
C GLU A 72 3.01 -25.24 2.31
N GLU A 73 2.65 -23.96 2.22
CA GLU A 73 3.02 -23.08 1.12
C GLU A 73 2.99 -21.60 1.53
N ILE A 74 3.90 -20.80 0.99
CA ILE A 74 3.85 -19.33 1.05
C ILE A 74 3.61 -18.79 -0.36
N THR A 75 2.58 -17.97 -0.51
CA THR A 75 2.29 -17.22 -1.74
C THR A 75 2.50 -15.73 -1.50
N LEU A 76 3.33 -15.10 -2.34
CA LEU A 76 3.56 -13.65 -2.33
C LEU A 76 2.87 -13.01 -3.55
N ASN A 77 2.11 -11.94 -3.31
CA ASN A 77 1.61 -11.07 -4.36
C ASN A 77 2.71 -10.09 -4.76
N TYR A 78 3.15 -10.18 -6.02
CA TYR A 78 4.22 -9.33 -6.53
C TYR A 78 3.67 -8.46 -7.66
N PHE A 79 3.46 -7.18 -7.37
CA PHE A 79 3.22 -6.18 -8.40
C PHE A 79 4.53 -5.83 -9.09
N TRP A 80 4.64 -6.25 -10.35
CA TRP A 80 5.83 -6.03 -11.16
C TRP A 80 5.49 -5.22 -12.42
N ARG A 81 6.52 -4.97 -13.22
CA ARG A 81 6.40 -4.33 -14.52
C ARG A 81 5.60 -5.21 -15.47
N GLU A 82 5.17 -4.62 -16.58
CA GLU A 82 4.52 -5.31 -17.70
C GLU A 82 5.19 -6.65 -18.06
N ALA A 83 4.36 -7.67 -18.31
CA ALA A 83 4.82 -8.96 -18.80
C ALA A 83 5.51 -8.85 -20.17
N PRO A 84 6.40 -9.80 -20.53
CA PRO A 84 7.00 -9.84 -21.86
C PRO A 84 5.94 -9.94 -22.97
N SER A 85 6.24 -9.39 -24.15
CA SER A 85 5.32 -9.39 -25.28
C SER A 85 4.80 -10.80 -25.61
N GLY A 86 3.49 -10.89 -25.83
CA GLY A 86 2.81 -12.17 -26.12
C GLY A 86 2.46 -13.00 -24.87
N LYS A 87 2.65 -12.45 -23.66
CA LYS A 87 2.19 -13.04 -22.39
C LYS A 87 1.22 -12.11 -21.70
N ALA A 88 0.14 -12.67 -21.13
CA ALA A 88 -0.83 -11.89 -20.37
C ALA A 88 -0.30 -11.56 -18.96
N SER A 89 0.59 -12.38 -18.41
CA SER A 89 1.23 -12.18 -17.11
C SER A 89 2.60 -12.85 -17.05
N TRP A 90 3.45 -12.39 -16.12
CA TRP A 90 4.69 -13.09 -15.76
C TRP A 90 4.44 -14.53 -15.30
N ASN A 91 3.25 -14.83 -14.75
CA ASN A 91 2.86 -16.19 -14.34
C ASN A 91 2.96 -17.22 -15.49
N GLU A 92 2.90 -16.80 -16.75
CA GLU A 92 2.98 -17.66 -17.94
C GLU A 92 4.41 -17.86 -18.47
N THR A 93 5.40 -17.28 -17.78
CA THR A 93 6.80 -17.26 -18.23
C THR A 93 7.61 -18.38 -17.59
N LYS A 94 8.63 -18.87 -18.31
CA LYS A 94 9.63 -19.79 -17.74
C LYS A 94 10.46 -19.17 -16.63
N PHE A 95 10.59 -17.85 -16.63
CA PHE A 95 11.19 -17.12 -15.52
C PHE A 95 10.42 -17.35 -14.22
N ALA A 96 9.10 -17.10 -14.21
CA ALA A 96 8.28 -17.29 -13.03
C ALA A 96 8.22 -18.75 -12.58
N GLU A 97 8.20 -19.70 -13.52
CA GLU A 97 8.27 -21.14 -13.19
C GLU A 97 9.58 -21.49 -12.49
N ASN A 98 10.72 -21.06 -13.04
CA ASN A 98 12.03 -21.37 -12.48
C ASN A 98 12.29 -20.63 -11.16
N LEU A 99 11.83 -19.39 -11.02
CA LEU A 99 11.92 -18.63 -9.78
C LEU A 99 11.24 -19.38 -8.65
N GLN A 100 9.98 -19.80 -8.85
CA GLN A 100 9.21 -20.52 -7.84
C GLN A 100 9.82 -21.89 -7.52
N LYS A 101 10.32 -22.62 -8.53
CA LYS A 101 11.01 -23.90 -8.30
C LYS A 101 12.31 -23.75 -7.51
N ALA A 102 13.11 -22.74 -7.85
CA ALA A 102 14.41 -22.52 -7.22
C ALA A 102 14.24 -22.05 -5.77
N THR A 103 13.27 -21.18 -5.52
CA THR A 103 13.06 -20.56 -4.20
C THR A 103 12.14 -21.36 -3.28
N GLY A 104 11.27 -22.20 -3.84
CA GLY A 104 10.24 -22.93 -3.09
C GLY A 104 8.98 -22.11 -2.80
N ILE A 105 8.96 -20.80 -3.10
CA ILE A 105 7.81 -19.92 -2.87
C ILE A 105 6.89 -19.88 -4.08
N LYS A 106 5.60 -19.65 -3.84
CA LYS A 106 4.66 -19.24 -4.89
C LYS A 106 4.67 -17.73 -5.04
N VAL A 107 4.53 -17.29 -6.28
CA VAL A 107 4.43 -15.87 -6.60
C VAL A 107 3.24 -15.66 -7.51
N ASN A 108 2.32 -14.80 -7.08
CA ASN A 108 1.25 -14.30 -7.91
C ASN A 108 1.69 -12.95 -8.50
N PHE A 109 2.12 -12.98 -9.76
CA PHE A 109 2.52 -11.75 -10.45
C PHE A 109 1.32 -10.96 -10.95
N THR A 110 1.21 -9.71 -10.50
CA THR A 110 0.28 -8.71 -11.02
C THR A 110 1.05 -7.62 -11.75
N HIS A 111 0.44 -7.06 -12.79
CA HIS A 111 0.95 -5.88 -13.49
C HIS A 111 -0.23 -5.16 -14.14
N LEU A 112 -0.05 -3.88 -14.44
CA LEU A 112 -0.97 -3.13 -15.28
C LEU A 112 -0.37 -2.90 -16.67
N PRO A 113 -1.23 -2.57 -17.65
CA PRO A 113 -0.77 -2.02 -18.92
C PRO A 113 0.15 -0.81 -18.67
N LYS A 114 1.24 -0.77 -19.43
CA LYS A 114 2.29 0.24 -19.32
C LYS A 114 1.73 1.67 -19.38
N GLY A 115 2.25 2.55 -18.53
CA GLY A 115 1.92 3.98 -18.49
C GLY A 115 0.80 4.37 -17.53
N GLN A 116 0.25 3.44 -16.75
CA GLN A 116 -0.78 3.67 -15.75
C GLN A 116 -0.34 3.28 -14.33
N GLU A 117 0.96 3.05 -14.13
CA GLU A 117 1.51 2.53 -12.89
C GLU A 117 1.28 3.49 -11.72
N THR A 118 1.51 4.80 -11.92
CA THR A 118 1.34 5.81 -10.86
C THR A 118 -0.10 5.91 -10.36
N GLU A 119 -1.09 5.96 -11.26
CA GLU A 119 -2.50 6.04 -10.87
C GLU A 119 -2.93 4.81 -10.08
N TYR A 120 -2.47 3.64 -10.52
CA TYR A 120 -2.81 2.39 -9.84
C TYR A 120 -2.12 2.25 -8.49
N VAL A 121 -0.84 2.63 -8.38
CA VAL A 121 -0.15 2.65 -7.09
C VAL A 121 -0.85 3.61 -6.12
N ASN A 122 -1.34 4.76 -6.58
CA ASN A 122 -2.14 5.67 -5.74
C ASN A 122 -3.44 5.00 -5.26
N ILE A 123 -4.11 4.22 -6.10
CA ILE A 123 -5.30 3.46 -5.71
C ILE A 123 -4.96 2.40 -4.66
N LEU A 124 -3.89 1.62 -4.86
CA LEU A 124 -3.45 0.59 -3.90
C LEU A 124 -3.08 1.21 -2.54
N ILE A 125 -2.39 2.35 -2.56
CA ILE A 125 -2.04 3.11 -1.34
C ILE A 125 -3.32 3.61 -0.65
N ALA A 126 -4.26 4.17 -1.41
CA ALA A 126 -5.50 4.70 -0.87
C ALA A 126 -6.45 3.62 -0.32
N SER A 127 -6.45 2.42 -0.92
CA SER A 127 -7.25 1.29 -0.42
C SER A 127 -6.59 0.57 0.77
N GLY A 128 -5.26 0.67 0.88
CA GLY A 128 -4.48 -0.10 1.85
C GLY A 128 -4.21 -1.55 1.42
N ASP A 129 -4.69 -1.96 0.24
CA ASP A 129 -4.50 -3.31 -0.30
C ASP A 129 -3.17 -3.41 -1.06
N LEU A 130 -2.08 -3.03 -0.40
CA LEU A 130 -0.75 -3.12 -0.97
C LEU A 130 -0.35 -4.60 -1.17
N PRO A 131 0.27 -4.96 -2.30
CA PRO A 131 0.83 -6.28 -2.49
C PRO A 131 2.09 -6.44 -1.62
N ASP A 132 2.51 -7.68 -1.39
CA ASP A 132 3.66 -7.99 -0.53
C ASP A 132 4.97 -7.42 -1.09
N ILE A 133 5.11 -7.40 -2.43
CA ILE A 133 6.27 -6.85 -3.12
C ILE A 133 5.79 -5.93 -4.24
N MET A 134 6.39 -4.74 -4.32
CA MET A 134 6.14 -3.76 -5.38
C MET A 134 7.42 -3.38 -6.10
N TRP A 135 7.41 -3.51 -7.42
CA TRP A 135 8.35 -2.85 -8.30
C TRP A 135 7.77 -1.49 -8.73
N TYR A 136 8.22 -0.42 -8.09
CA TYR A 136 7.80 0.94 -8.39
C TYR A 136 8.94 1.93 -8.14
N THR A 137 8.95 3.04 -8.88
CA THR A 137 9.95 4.10 -8.71
C THR A 137 9.55 5.01 -7.53
N TRP A 138 9.89 4.58 -6.31
CA TRP A 138 9.62 5.35 -5.09
C TRP A 138 10.35 6.70 -5.01
N LEU A 139 11.34 6.94 -5.89
CA LEU A 139 11.98 8.24 -6.04
C LEU A 139 11.00 9.34 -6.46
N ASP A 140 9.98 8.99 -7.24
CA ASP A 140 9.00 9.92 -7.80
C ASP A 140 7.74 10.05 -6.92
N TYR A 141 7.66 9.29 -5.82
CA TYR A 141 6.56 9.38 -4.87
C TYR A 141 6.49 10.79 -4.25
N PRO A 142 5.30 11.37 -4.00
CA PRO A 142 5.20 12.68 -3.35
C PRO A 142 5.95 12.74 -2.01
N GLY A 143 6.97 13.59 -1.91
CA GLY A 143 7.87 13.66 -0.75
C GLY A 143 9.06 12.68 -0.79
N GLY A 144 9.22 11.93 -1.88
CA GLY A 144 10.32 11.01 -2.14
C GLY A 144 10.28 9.73 -1.30
N ILE A 145 11.38 8.96 -1.36
CA ILE A 145 11.53 7.68 -0.63
C ILE A 145 11.35 7.86 0.88
N THR A 146 11.84 8.96 1.47
CA THR A 146 11.72 9.22 2.91
C THR A 146 10.25 9.29 3.34
N ALA A 147 9.41 10.01 2.59
CA ALA A 147 7.98 10.09 2.89
C ALA A 147 7.29 8.73 2.78
N ALA A 148 7.66 7.90 1.79
CA ALA A 148 7.10 6.56 1.65
C ALA A 148 7.49 5.64 2.82
N ILE A 149 8.69 5.78 3.38
CA ILE A 149 9.12 5.06 4.59
C ILE A 149 8.36 5.55 5.82
N GLU A 150 8.28 6.87 6.04
CA GLU A 150 7.59 7.47 7.18
C GLU A 150 6.09 7.13 7.22
N GLN A 151 5.49 6.97 6.05
CA GLN A 151 4.10 6.54 5.89
C GLN A 151 3.91 5.01 5.95
N ASN A 152 4.98 4.25 6.22
CA ASN A 152 4.98 2.78 6.25
C ASN A 152 4.51 2.11 4.95
N LEU A 153 4.68 2.76 3.80
CA LEU A 153 4.37 2.19 2.48
C LEU A 153 5.46 1.25 1.99
N ILE A 154 6.71 1.50 2.40
CA ILE A 154 7.88 0.67 2.09
C ILE A 154 8.77 0.50 3.31
N ILE A 155 9.50 -0.60 3.34
CA ILE A 155 10.49 -0.90 4.37
C ILE A 155 11.91 -0.54 3.89
N LYS A 156 12.74 -0.05 4.81
CA LYS A 156 14.14 0.23 4.52
C LYS A 156 14.96 -1.06 4.52
N LEU A 157 15.33 -1.53 3.32
CA LEU A 157 16.03 -2.82 3.17
C LEU A 157 17.43 -2.85 3.81
N THR A 158 18.12 -1.72 3.95
CA THR A 158 19.45 -1.67 4.60
C THR A 158 19.41 -1.93 6.10
N ASP A 159 18.25 -1.76 6.74
CA ASP A 159 18.09 -2.13 8.15
C ASP A 159 17.90 -3.66 8.31
N LEU A 160 17.54 -4.31 7.20
CA LEU A 160 17.06 -5.68 7.11
C LEU A 160 18.11 -6.65 6.56
N VAL A 161 18.87 -6.23 5.55
CA VAL A 161 19.92 -7.03 4.88
C VAL A 161 21.28 -6.37 5.14
N PRO A 162 22.22 -7.04 5.82
CA PRO A 162 23.59 -6.54 5.93
C PRO A 162 24.25 -6.53 4.54
N THR A 163 24.81 -5.38 4.16
CA THR A 163 25.59 -5.17 2.93
C THR A 163 27.03 -5.59 3.07
#